data_AF-A0A268U8V4-F1
#
_entry.id   AF-A0A268U8V4-F1
#
_cell.length_a   1.000
_cell.length_b   1.000
_cell.length_c   1.000
_cell.angle_alpha   90.00
_cell.angle_beta   90.00
_cell.angle_gamma   90.00
#
_symmetry.space_group_name_H-M   'P 1'
#
loop_
_entity.id
_entity.type
_entity.pdbx_description
1 polymer ?
#
loop_
_entity_poly.entity_id
_entity_poly.type
_entity_poly.pdbx_seq_one_letter_code
_entity_poly.pdbx_strand_id
1 'polypeptide(L)'
;MHFSGFCFQGEEDLFSRFSHKSTYDVSGFSYGAQKACEEVVNRLNKSHRVHKLILYSPAFFQDKTEAYKRLQLSLFKKNKETYMQNFLKQIGINEENKRYFKEGNFNDLEDLLSYNWDADKLEFIVKKGVCIEVFLGECDEIIDAEIAKDFFASVAIVYFIRGANHCLINDTYHKNKKLNL
;
A
#
# COMPACT_ATOMS: atom_id res chain seq x y z
N MET A 1 9.82 0.88 11.74
CA MET A 1 9.92 -0.34 10.90
C MET A 1 9.11 -0.13 9.62
N HIS A 2 9.57 -0.63 8.47
CA HIS A 2 8.83 -0.53 7.22
C HIS A 2 8.73 -1.88 6.51
N PHE A 3 7.58 -2.13 5.89
CA PHE A 3 7.31 -3.29 5.05
C PHE A 3 7.06 -2.84 3.62
N SER A 4 7.86 -3.37 2.71
CA SER A 4 7.77 -3.01 1.30
C SER A 4 6.55 -3.63 0.59
N GLY A 5 6.06 -2.92 -0.41
CA GLY A 5 5.04 -3.37 -1.35
C GLY A 5 5.50 -4.52 -2.24
N PHE A 6 4.52 -5.13 -2.91
CA PHE A 6 4.79 -6.21 -3.84
C PHE A 6 5.60 -5.69 -5.02
N CYS A 7 6.75 -6.33 -5.26
CA CYS A 7 7.74 -5.92 -6.25
C CYS A 7 8.50 -4.62 -5.93
N PHE A 8 8.58 -4.25 -4.64
CA PHE A 8 9.37 -3.12 -4.19
C PHE A 8 10.40 -3.49 -3.10
N GLN A 9 11.40 -2.62 -2.99
CA GLN A 9 12.36 -2.54 -1.89
C GLN A 9 12.88 -1.11 -1.75
N GLY A 10 13.09 -0.65 -0.52
CA GLY A 10 13.67 0.65 -0.23
C GLY A 10 12.82 1.85 -0.67
N GLU A 11 11.57 1.62 -1.05
CA GLU A 11 10.65 2.64 -1.53
C GLU A 11 10.16 3.58 -0.43
N GLU A 12 10.51 3.31 0.83
CA GLU A 12 10.11 4.13 1.96
C GLU A 12 10.54 5.60 1.84
N ASP A 13 11.61 5.85 1.08
CA ASP A 13 12.10 7.16 0.71
C ASP A 13 11.01 8.02 0.04
N LEU A 14 10.13 7.40 -0.76
CA LEU A 14 9.00 8.08 -1.43
C LEU A 14 8.03 8.71 -0.43
N PHE A 15 7.94 8.16 0.77
CA PHE A 15 6.93 8.53 1.76
C PHE A 15 7.47 9.42 2.89
N SER A 16 8.77 9.75 2.86
CA SER A 16 9.44 10.59 3.86
C SER A 16 8.76 11.94 4.11
N ARG A 17 8.07 12.49 3.11
CA ARG A 17 7.33 13.76 3.20
C ARG A 17 5.98 13.66 3.92
N PHE A 18 5.42 12.47 4.08
CA PHE A 18 4.06 12.29 4.59
C PHE A 18 4.02 12.04 6.10
N SER A 19 5.03 11.36 6.63
CA SER A 19 5.06 11.05 8.07
C SER A 19 6.49 10.94 8.58
N HIS A 20 6.75 11.62 9.69
CA HIS A 20 7.99 11.46 10.45
C HIS A 20 7.87 10.21 11.33
N LYS A 21 8.50 9.12 10.88
CA LYS A 21 8.48 7.84 11.60
C LYS A 21 9.30 7.92 12.88
N SER A 22 8.70 7.51 14.00
CA SER A 22 9.38 7.24 15.26
C SER A 22 9.93 5.81 15.31
N THR A 23 10.72 5.50 16.34
CA THR A 23 11.21 4.13 16.60
C THR A 23 10.10 3.13 16.93
N TYR A 24 8.92 3.61 17.34
CA TYR A 24 7.77 2.78 17.70
C TYR A 24 6.70 2.73 16.61
N ASP A 25 6.99 3.32 15.45
CA ASP A 25 6.06 3.32 14.32
C ASP A 25 6.33 2.12 13.42
N VAL A 26 5.24 1.48 13.01
CA VAL A 26 5.23 0.43 12.00
C VAL A 26 4.52 0.97 10.78
N SER A 27 5.10 0.75 9.61
CA SER A 27 4.57 1.28 8.37
C SER A 27 4.65 0.25 7.26
N GLY A 28 3.82 0.39 6.25
CA GLY A 28 3.92 -0.44 5.06
C GLY A 28 3.26 0.19 3.86
N PHE A 29 3.77 -0.15 2.68
CA PHE A 29 3.24 0.28 1.39
C PHE A 29 2.54 -0.86 0.68
N SER A 30 1.32 -0.65 0.15
CA SER A 30 0.61 -1.64 -0.67
C SER A 30 0.50 -2.99 0.06
N TYR A 31 1.02 -4.08 -0.49
CA TYR A 31 1.15 -5.38 0.18
C TYR A 31 1.88 -5.31 1.53
N GLY A 32 2.91 -4.48 1.63
CA GLY A 32 3.60 -4.22 2.88
C GLY A 32 2.70 -3.61 3.95
N ALA A 33 1.66 -2.87 3.57
CA ALA A 33 0.68 -2.33 4.51
C ALA A 33 -0.11 -3.45 5.21
N GLN A 34 -0.44 -4.52 4.49
CA GLN A 34 -1.08 -5.72 5.06
C GLN A 34 -0.13 -6.40 6.06
N LYS A 35 1.15 -6.57 5.70
CA LYS A 35 2.18 -7.12 6.60
C LYS A 35 2.39 -6.25 7.85
N ALA A 36 2.38 -4.93 7.67
CA ALA A 36 2.49 -3.97 8.77
C ALA A 36 1.34 -4.10 9.76
N CYS A 37 0.10 -4.28 9.29
CA CYS A 37 -1.07 -4.53 10.13
C CYS A 37 -0.89 -5.79 10.99
N GLU A 38 -0.54 -6.92 10.36
CA GLU A 38 -0.31 -8.18 11.10
C GLU A 38 0.83 -8.07 12.10
N GLU A 39 1.92 -7.38 11.76
CA GLU A 39 3.03 -7.15 12.70
C GLU A 39 2.59 -6.32 13.90
N VAL A 40 1.76 -5.30 13.72
CA VAL A 40 1.23 -4.51 14.85
C VAL A 40 0.37 -5.38 15.76
N VAL A 41 -0.52 -6.20 15.22
CA VAL A 41 -1.32 -7.15 16.02
C VAL A 41 -0.42 -8.09 16.82
N ASN A 42 0.57 -8.68 16.15
CA ASN A 42 1.54 -9.58 16.79
C ASN A 42 2.32 -8.90 17.91
N ARG A 43 2.74 -7.65 17.73
CA ARG A 43 3.42 -6.84 18.74
C ARG A 43 2.52 -6.54 19.93
N LEU A 44 1.29 -6.09 19.69
CA LEU A 44 0.35 -5.76 20.74
C LEU A 44 -0.03 -6.98 21.58
N ASN A 45 -0.18 -8.15 20.97
CA ASN A 45 -0.40 -9.42 21.68
C ASN A 45 0.79 -9.81 22.56
N LYS A 46 2.01 -9.45 22.15
CA LYS A 46 3.24 -9.61 22.95
C LYS A 46 3.51 -8.43 23.90
N SER A 47 2.56 -7.50 24.03
CA SER A 47 2.68 -6.29 24.86
C SER A 47 3.87 -5.39 24.48
N HIS A 48 4.30 -5.45 23.21
CA HIS A 48 5.29 -4.53 22.66
C HIS A 48 4.62 -3.20 22.29
N ARG A 49 5.30 -2.09 22.62
CA ARG A 49 4.81 -0.74 22.34
C ARG A 49 4.82 -0.47 20.83
N VAL A 50 3.69 0.02 20.33
CA VAL A 50 3.52 0.59 19.00
C VAL A 50 2.84 1.94 19.19
N HIS A 51 3.29 2.98 18.49
CA HIS A 51 2.64 4.31 18.54
C HIS A 51 1.72 4.50 17.35
N LYS A 52 2.26 4.28 16.15
CA LYS A 52 1.51 4.41 14.91
C LYS A 52 1.60 3.17 14.04
N LEU A 53 0.48 2.87 13.38
CA LEU A 53 0.42 2.07 12.17
C LEU A 53 0.20 3.01 10.98
N ILE A 54 1.17 3.09 10.08
CA ILE A 54 1.14 4.00 8.93
C ILE A 54 0.99 3.19 7.65
N LEU A 55 -0.15 3.30 6.98
CA LEU A 55 -0.49 2.54 5.78
C LEU A 55 -0.41 3.47 4.57
N TYR A 56 0.55 3.23 3.67
CA TYR A 56 0.63 3.92 2.39
C TYR A 56 -0.04 3.07 1.31
N SER A 57 -1.08 3.60 0.70
CA SER A 57 -1.88 2.96 -0.36
C SER A 57 -2.12 1.47 -0.10
N PRO A 58 -2.72 1.10 1.05
CA PRO A 58 -2.87 -0.29 1.45
C PRO A 58 -3.54 -1.11 0.34
N ALA A 59 -2.93 -2.24 -0.02
CA ALA A 59 -3.52 -3.14 -1.00
C ALA A 59 -4.89 -3.62 -0.51
N PHE A 60 -5.95 -3.31 -1.26
CA PHE A 60 -7.34 -3.52 -0.90
C PHE A 60 -8.06 -4.18 -2.08
N PHE A 61 -8.25 -5.51 -1.98
CA PHE A 61 -8.82 -6.34 -3.05
C PHE A 61 -10.07 -7.11 -2.60
N GLN A 62 -10.62 -6.79 -1.42
CA GLN A 62 -11.83 -7.43 -0.90
C GLN A 62 -13.10 -7.02 -1.67
N ASP A 63 -13.05 -5.94 -2.45
CA ASP A 63 -14.07 -5.54 -3.42
C ASP A 63 -13.98 -6.32 -4.74
N LYS A 64 -12.86 -7.02 -4.99
CA LYS A 64 -12.65 -7.80 -6.22
C LYS A 64 -13.13 -9.24 -6.06
N THR A 65 -13.70 -9.76 -7.14
CA THR A 65 -14.21 -11.14 -7.18
C THR A 65 -13.08 -12.17 -7.17
N GLU A 66 -13.37 -13.38 -6.70
CA GLU A 66 -12.44 -14.50 -6.79
C GLU A 66 -12.03 -14.84 -8.23
N ALA A 67 -12.91 -14.58 -9.21
CA ALA A 67 -12.58 -14.72 -10.63
C ALA A 67 -11.49 -13.72 -11.07
N TYR A 68 -11.58 -12.47 -10.62
CA TYR A 68 -10.55 -11.46 -10.86
C TYR A 68 -9.21 -11.88 -10.25
N LYS A 69 -9.20 -12.30 -8.98
CA LYS A 69 -7.97 -12.72 -8.29
C LYS A 69 -7.31 -13.91 -9.00
N ARG A 70 -8.09 -14.94 -9.37
CA ARG A 70 -7.59 -16.09 -10.15
C ARG A 70 -7.02 -15.69 -11.50
N LEU A 71 -7.63 -14.70 -12.18
CA LEU A 71 -7.12 -14.19 -13.44
C LEU A 71 -5.75 -13.53 -13.26
N GLN A 72 -5.58 -12.67 -12.25
CA GLN A 72 -4.28 -12.04 -11.94
C GLN A 72 -3.18 -13.08 -11.70
N LEU A 73 -3.47 -14.10 -10.89
CA LEU A 73 -2.55 -15.20 -10.61
C LEU A 73 -2.20 -16.01 -11.86
N SER A 74 -3.19 -16.28 -12.72
CA SER A 74 -2.98 -16.99 -13.99
C SER A 74 -2.11 -16.18 -14.95
N LEU A 75 -2.34 -14.87 -15.07
CA LEU A 75 -1.54 -13.97 -15.90
C LEU A 75 -0.08 -13.92 -15.44
N PHE A 76 0.16 -13.83 -14.13
CA PHE A 76 1.50 -13.89 -13.55
C PHE A 76 2.20 -15.21 -13.85
N LYS A 77 1.51 -16.35 -13.67
CA LYS A 77 2.04 -17.68 -13.99
C LYS A 77 2.36 -17.85 -15.48
N LYS A 78 1.52 -17.31 -16.35
CA LYS A 78 1.67 -17.42 -17.81
C LYS A 78 2.87 -16.63 -18.33
N ASN A 79 2.98 -15.37 -17.93
CA ASN A 79 4.12 -14.52 -18.29
C ASN A 79 4.35 -13.46 -17.21
N LYS A 80 5.28 -13.79 -16.32
CA LYS A 80 5.67 -12.93 -15.20
C LYS A 80 6.19 -11.57 -15.66
N GLU A 81 7.03 -11.52 -16.69
CA GLU A 81 7.63 -10.27 -17.17
C GLU A 81 6.55 -9.30 -17.69
N THR A 82 5.66 -9.78 -18.56
CA THR A 82 4.56 -8.96 -19.08
C THR A 82 3.60 -8.51 -17.98
N TYR A 83 3.30 -9.39 -17.01
CA TYR A 83 2.51 -9.01 -15.85
C TYR A 83 3.17 -7.86 -15.09
N MET A 84 4.47 -8.00 -14.79
CA MET A 84 5.23 -7.01 -14.04
C MET A 84 5.32 -5.66 -14.77
N GLN A 85 5.51 -5.67 -16.09
CA GLN A 85 5.52 -4.45 -16.90
C GLN A 85 4.17 -3.72 -16.84
N ASN A 86 3.05 -4.46 -16.91
CA ASN A 86 1.72 -3.88 -16.80
C ASN A 86 1.45 -3.32 -15.40
N PHE A 87 1.82 -4.07 -14.36
CA PHE A 87 1.70 -3.62 -12.97
C PHE A 87 2.49 -2.32 -12.72
N LEU A 88 3.74 -2.26 -13.19
CA LEU A 88 4.59 -1.06 -13.09
C LEU A 88 4.02 0.16 -13.84
N LYS A 89 3.30 -0.08 -14.94
CA LYS A 89 2.62 0.99 -15.66
C LYS A 89 1.45 1.55 -14.84
N GLN A 90 0.62 0.68 -14.27
CA GLN A 90 -0.57 1.07 -13.50
C GLN A 90 -0.20 1.73 -12.17
N ILE A 91 0.86 1.26 -11.51
CA ILE A 91 1.26 1.82 -10.21
C ILE A 91 1.78 3.26 -10.33
N GLY A 92 2.13 3.69 -11.54
CA GLY A 92 2.55 5.07 -11.84
C GLY A 92 3.99 5.38 -11.44
N ILE A 93 4.89 4.39 -11.46
CA ILE A 93 6.34 4.62 -11.31
C ILE A 93 6.89 5.31 -12.57
N ASN A 94 7.75 6.32 -12.38
CA ASN A 94 8.57 6.91 -13.44
C ASN A 94 9.98 6.25 -13.50
N GLU A 95 10.77 6.56 -14.53
CA GLU A 95 12.13 6.01 -14.69
C GLU A 95 13.03 6.23 -13.44
N GLU A 96 12.90 7.36 -12.76
CA GLU A 96 13.69 7.70 -11.57
C GLU A 96 13.41 6.76 -10.39
N ASN A 97 12.17 6.28 -10.29
CA ASN A 97 11.70 5.42 -9.20
C ASN A 97 11.83 3.92 -9.49
N LYS A 98 12.27 3.55 -10.70
CA LYS A 98 12.54 2.13 -11.04
C LYS A 98 13.59 1.49 -10.14
N ARG A 99 14.46 2.27 -9.50
CA ARG A 99 15.47 1.77 -8.55
C ARG A 99 14.88 1.02 -7.35
N TYR A 100 13.62 1.28 -7.02
CA TYR A 100 12.92 0.58 -5.93
C TYR A 100 12.31 -0.73 -6.38
N PHE A 101 12.24 -0.98 -7.68
CA PHE A 101 11.62 -2.19 -8.20
C PHE A 101 12.49 -3.41 -7.92
N LYS A 102 11.84 -4.50 -7.53
CA LYS A 102 12.42 -5.83 -7.49
C LYS A 102 11.47 -6.83 -8.10
N GLU A 103 12.01 -7.96 -8.52
CA GLU A 103 11.20 -9.05 -9.03
C GLU A 103 10.33 -9.65 -7.90
N GLY A 104 9.00 -9.70 -8.10
CA GLY A 104 8.08 -10.36 -7.18
C GLY A 104 8.03 -11.87 -7.36
N ASN A 105 7.32 -12.56 -6.47
CA ASN A 105 7.05 -13.99 -6.58
C ASN A 105 5.54 -14.27 -6.51
N PHE A 106 5.17 -15.48 -6.94
CA PHE A 106 3.76 -15.88 -7.03
C PHE A 106 3.06 -15.86 -5.66
N ASN A 107 3.74 -16.34 -4.61
CA ASN A 107 3.14 -16.46 -3.27
C ASN A 107 2.84 -15.08 -2.67
N ASP A 108 3.76 -14.12 -2.81
CA ASP A 108 3.51 -12.74 -2.37
C ASP A 108 2.31 -12.12 -3.10
N LEU A 109 2.13 -12.42 -4.39
CA LEU A 109 0.97 -11.94 -5.15
C LEU A 109 -0.33 -12.62 -4.69
N GLU A 110 -0.29 -13.92 -4.40
CA GLU A 110 -1.42 -14.67 -3.88
C GLU A 110 -1.85 -14.15 -2.51
N ASP A 111 -0.90 -13.94 -1.58
CA ASP A 111 -1.15 -13.33 -0.29
C ASP A 111 -1.76 -11.93 -0.43
N LEU A 112 -1.17 -11.09 -1.29
CA LEU A 112 -1.64 -9.73 -1.56
C LEU A 112 -3.12 -9.69 -1.96
N LEU A 113 -3.49 -10.55 -2.92
CA LEU A 113 -4.83 -10.58 -3.51
C LEU A 113 -5.86 -11.24 -2.60
N SER A 114 -5.44 -12.20 -1.78
CA SER A 114 -6.32 -12.98 -0.91
C SER A 114 -6.52 -12.33 0.47
N TYR A 115 -5.68 -11.37 0.84
CA TYR A 115 -5.80 -10.68 2.12
C TYR A 115 -7.17 -9.99 2.28
N ASN A 116 -7.79 -10.22 3.43
CA ASN A 116 -9.05 -9.60 3.82
C ASN A 116 -8.81 -8.68 5.02
N TRP A 117 -9.09 -7.39 4.87
CA TRP A 117 -8.99 -6.46 5.99
C TRP A 117 -10.13 -6.72 6.98
N ASP A 118 -9.75 -6.96 8.23
CA ASP A 118 -10.65 -7.26 9.32
C ASP A 118 -10.89 -5.99 10.16
N ALA A 119 -12.12 -5.51 10.18
CA ALA A 119 -12.50 -4.31 10.92
C ALA A 119 -12.30 -4.48 12.44
N ASP A 120 -12.62 -5.66 12.99
CA ASP A 120 -12.46 -5.96 14.41
C ASP A 120 -10.98 -5.94 14.81
N LYS A 121 -10.11 -6.41 13.91
CA LYS A 121 -8.66 -6.35 14.07
C LYS A 121 -8.15 -4.90 14.11
N LEU A 122 -8.63 -4.03 13.24
CA LEU A 122 -8.26 -2.61 13.23
C LEU A 122 -8.80 -1.89 14.48
N GLU A 123 -10.03 -2.18 14.90
CA GLU A 123 -10.57 -1.65 16.15
C GLU A 123 -9.77 -2.10 17.36
N PHE A 124 -9.30 -3.35 17.39
CA PHE A 124 -8.42 -3.85 18.45
C PHE A 124 -7.13 -3.02 18.53
N ILE A 125 -6.51 -2.72 17.39
CA ILE A 125 -5.30 -1.88 17.32
C ILE A 125 -5.56 -0.50 17.93
N VAL A 126 -6.68 0.14 17.54
CA VAL A 126 -7.08 1.46 18.09
C VAL A 126 -7.37 1.38 19.59
N LYS A 127 -8.08 0.35 20.05
CA LYS A 127 -8.39 0.12 21.49
C LYS A 127 -7.13 -0.08 22.34
N LYS A 128 -6.02 -0.51 21.74
CA LYS A 128 -4.70 -0.59 22.39
C LYS A 128 -3.92 0.74 22.38
N GLY A 129 -4.52 1.81 21.89
CA GLY A 129 -3.94 3.16 21.88
C GLY A 129 -3.00 3.44 20.71
N VAL A 130 -3.00 2.59 19.67
CA VAL A 130 -2.23 2.83 18.44
C VAL A 130 -3.02 3.74 17.51
N CYS A 131 -2.38 4.79 17.00
CA CYS A 131 -2.95 5.65 15.98
C CYS A 131 -2.77 5.02 14.59
N ILE A 132 -3.84 4.91 13.81
CA ILE A 132 -3.78 4.44 12.43
C ILE A 132 -3.84 5.65 11.49
N GLU A 133 -2.83 5.80 10.64
CA GLU A 133 -2.78 6.79 9.56
C GLU A 133 -2.82 6.04 8.22
N VAL A 134 -3.75 6.41 7.34
CA VAL A 134 -3.88 5.81 6.00
C VAL A 134 -3.73 6.89 4.95
N PHE A 135 -2.82 6.70 4.01
CA PHE A 135 -2.61 7.60 2.89
C PHE A 135 -3.07 6.92 1.60
N LEU A 136 -3.93 7.60 0.83
CA LEU A 136 -4.50 7.09 -0.42
C LEU A 136 -4.31 8.11 -1.54
N GLY A 137 -4.02 7.64 -2.75
CA GLY A 137 -4.02 8.46 -3.95
C GLY A 137 -5.39 8.46 -4.63
N GLU A 138 -5.89 9.62 -5.04
CA GLU A 138 -7.17 9.75 -5.74
C GLU A 138 -7.16 9.06 -7.12
N CYS A 139 -6.01 9.00 -7.78
CA CYS A 139 -5.82 8.42 -9.11
C CYS A 139 -5.12 7.06 -9.04
N ASP A 140 -5.43 6.26 -8.02
CA ASP A 140 -4.90 4.91 -7.85
C ASP A 140 -5.52 3.96 -8.89
N GLU A 141 -4.68 3.36 -9.75
CA GLU A 141 -5.13 2.37 -10.75
C GLU A 141 -5.00 0.92 -10.26
N ILE A 142 -4.47 0.69 -9.06
CA ILE A 142 -4.25 -0.64 -8.50
C ILE A 142 -5.43 -1.07 -7.63
N ILE A 143 -5.95 -0.16 -6.80
CA ILE A 143 -7.10 -0.40 -5.92
C ILE A 143 -8.23 0.59 -6.20
N ASP A 144 -9.43 0.31 -5.70
CA ASP A 144 -10.47 1.32 -5.61
C ASP A 144 -10.25 2.20 -4.36
N ALA A 145 -9.68 3.38 -4.57
CA ALA A 145 -9.30 4.28 -3.48
C ALA A 145 -10.50 4.83 -2.69
N GLU A 146 -11.66 4.97 -3.32
CA GLU A 146 -12.88 5.44 -2.64
C GLU A 146 -13.42 4.36 -1.69
N ILE A 147 -13.50 3.11 -2.17
CA ILE A 147 -13.92 1.98 -1.32
C ILE A 147 -12.93 1.78 -0.16
N ALA A 148 -11.63 1.85 -0.42
CA ALA A 148 -10.62 1.74 0.63
C ALA A 148 -10.75 2.88 1.65
N LYS A 149 -10.93 4.12 1.19
CA LYS A 149 -11.13 5.29 2.06
C LYS A 149 -12.34 5.09 2.97
N ASP A 150 -13.48 4.69 2.41
CA ASP A 150 -14.72 4.48 3.18
C ASP A 150 -14.56 3.37 4.23
N PHE A 151 -13.84 2.29 3.90
CA PHE A 151 -13.54 1.22 4.86
C PHE A 151 -12.68 1.71 6.03
N PHE A 152 -11.57 2.41 5.76
CA PHE A 152 -10.62 2.82 6.80
C PHE A 152 -11.07 4.03 7.63
N ALA A 153 -11.98 4.87 7.11
CA ALA A 153 -12.42 6.10 7.77
C ALA A 153 -13.06 5.88 9.14
N SER A 154 -13.55 4.67 9.44
CA SER A 154 -14.15 4.32 10.73
C SER A 154 -13.13 4.11 11.85
N VAL A 155 -11.87 3.79 11.51
CA VAL A 155 -10.83 3.33 12.45
C VAL A 155 -9.50 4.06 12.31
N ALA A 156 -9.36 4.96 11.34
CA ALA A 156 -8.10 5.62 11.02
C ALA A 156 -8.28 7.10 10.63
N ILE A 157 -7.18 7.86 10.73
CA ILE A 157 -7.06 9.16 10.08
C ILE A 157 -6.68 8.90 8.62
N VAL A 158 -7.58 9.24 7.69
CA VAL A 158 -7.39 9.01 6.26
C VAL A 158 -6.99 10.30 5.54
N TYR A 159 -5.84 10.27 4.89
CA TYR A 159 -5.32 11.31 4.02
C TYR A 159 -5.56 10.92 2.56
N PHE A 160 -6.51 11.59 1.91
CA PHE A 160 -6.85 11.35 0.51
C PHE A 160 -6.20 12.42 -0.38
N ILE A 161 -5.17 12.03 -1.15
CA ILE A 161 -4.28 12.94 -1.86
C ILE A 161 -4.76 13.09 -3.31
N ARG A 162 -5.25 14.29 -3.63
CA ARG A 162 -5.76 14.62 -4.96
C ARG A 162 -4.69 14.52 -6.05
N GLY A 163 -5.06 13.91 -7.17
CA GLY A 163 -4.20 13.71 -8.33
C GLY A 163 -3.00 12.78 -8.12
N ALA A 164 -2.92 12.09 -6.97
CA ALA A 164 -1.85 11.17 -6.66
C ALA A 164 -2.17 9.73 -7.13
N ASN A 165 -1.16 9.02 -7.62
CA ASN A 165 -1.25 7.60 -7.96
C ASN A 165 -1.04 6.69 -6.73
N HIS A 166 -0.93 5.38 -6.97
CA HIS A 166 -0.69 4.39 -5.90
C HIS A 166 0.60 4.66 -5.12
N CYS A 167 1.67 5.15 -5.74
CA CYS A 167 2.89 5.58 -5.06
C CYS A 167 2.77 6.93 -4.33
N LEU A 168 1.57 7.51 -4.27
CA LEU A 168 1.27 8.83 -3.69
C LEU A 168 2.02 9.97 -4.40
N ILE A 169 2.29 9.82 -5.70
CA ILE A 169 2.99 10.81 -6.53
C ILE A 169 1.95 11.54 -7.39
N ASN A 170 2.02 12.88 -7.42
CA ASN A 170 1.15 13.71 -8.26
C ASN A 170 1.71 13.82 -9.68
N ASP A 171 1.00 13.30 -10.67
CA ASP A 171 1.39 13.43 -12.08
C ASP A 171 1.32 14.88 -12.60
N THR A 172 0.51 15.73 -11.96
CA THR A 172 0.40 17.16 -12.31
C THR A 172 1.68 17.94 -12.03
N TYR A 173 2.50 17.52 -11.07
CA TYR A 173 3.78 18.17 -10.78
C TYR A 173 4.79 17.99 -11.93
N HIS A 174 4.74 16.86 -12.62
CA HIS A 174 5.60 16.59 -13.78
C HIS A 174 5.06 17.22 -15.09
N LYS A 175 3.74 17.28 -15.28
CA LYS A 175 3.15 17.98 -16.44
C LYS A 175 3.43 19.49 -16.42
N ASN A 176 3.36 20.14 -15.27
CA ASN A 176 3.65 21.58 -15.15
C ASN A 176 5.14 21.92 -15.30
N LYS A 177 6.06 20.98 -15.07
CA LYS A 177 7.49 21.19 -15.30
C LYS A 177 7.88 21.06 -16.79
N LYS A 178 7.12 20.28 -17.58
CA LYS A 178 7.30 20.16 -19.04
C LYS A 178 6.69 21.32 -19.85
N LEU A 179 5.81 22.13 -19.26
CA LEU A 179 5.24 23.33 -19.89
C LEU A 179 6.05 24.61 -19.62
N ASN A 180 7.09 24.52 -18.77
CA ASN A 180 7.95 25.63 -18.37
C ASN A 180 9.42 25.45 -18.82
N LEU A 181 9.66 24.62 -19.85
CA LEU A 181 10.92 24.47 -20.58
C LEU A 181 10.62 24.60 -22.08
#